data_AF-A0A534LIS2-F1
#
_entry.id   AF-A0A534LIS2-F1
#
_cell.length_a   1.000
_cell.length_b   1.000
_cell.length_c   1.000
_cell.angle_alpha   90.00
_cell.angle_beta   90.00
_cell.angle_gamma   90.00
#
_symmetry.space_group_name_H-M   'P 1'
#
loop_
_entity.id
_entity.type
_entity.pdbx_description
1 polymer ?
#
loop_
_entity_poly.entity_id
_entity_poly.type
_entity_poly.pdbx_seq_one_letter_code
_entity_poly.pdbx_strand_id
1 'polypeptide(L)'
;MPTLAENAVKNCLRIRPDDNVTIFFYPHTLSLAEDLATECFKVGADVLLNLYTDKYYSAYMKHLSTEKLRQPSAFCRGLSNISTATFWLGAAYDPVVYRRVPPEKMAANDEAETEAHLPMRERKVRSLGLAIGQVTRPRAKAYGFNFATWERMVREASAVPAKTLTATGHRLAGILGTADDVHVTAPSGTDLTFSVRGRQPMIYDGIVDDAPPAA
;
A
#
# COMPACT_ATOMS: atom_id res chain seq x y z
N MET A 1 -19.95 12.42 6.62
CA MET A 1 -19.15 11.24 6.25
C MET A 1 -17.77 11.44 6.84
N PRO A 2 -17.12 10.40 7.40
CA PRO A 2 -15.76 10.54 7.90
C PRO A 2 -14.82 10.98 6.79
N THR A 3 -13.77 11.73 7.12
CA THR A 3 -12.71 12.04 6.15
C THR A 3 -11.98 10.76 5.75
N LEU A 4 -11.22 10.79 4.65
CA LEU A 4 -10.38 9.67 4.26
C LEU A 4 -9.42 9.27 5.38
N ALA A 5 -8.79 10.26 6.04
CA ALA A 5 -7.87 10.03 7.15
C ALA A 5 -8.57 9.40 8.36
N GLU A 6 -9.74 9.92 8.74
CA GLU A 6 -10.51 9.37 9.87
C GLU A 6 -10.90 7.91 9.61
N ASN A 7 -11.38 7.61 8.39
CA ASN A 7 -11.74 6.25 8.01
C ASN A 7 -10.52 5.32 8.01
N ALA A 8 -9.40 5.77 7.45
CA ALA A 8 -8.16 5.00 7.39
C ALA A 8 -7.61 4.66 8.79
N VAL A 9 -7.68 5.60 9.73
CA VAL A 9 -7.22 5.40 11.11
C VAL A 9 -8.18 4.54 11.91
N LYS A 10 -9.48 4.90 11.95
CA LYS A 10 -10.44 4.28 12.87
C LYS A 10 -11.00 2.96 12.37
N ASN A 11 -11.26 2.85 11.07
CA ASN A 11 -11.97 1.70 10.50
C ASN A 11 -11.04 0.75 9.77
N CYS A 12 -10.08 1.27 8.99
CA CYS A 12 -9.19 0.43 8.19
C CYS A 12 -8.10 -0.23 9.03
N LEU A 13 -7.19 0.56 9.62
CA LEU A 13 -6.11 0.03 10.46
C LEU A 13 -6.52 -0.20 11.91
N ARG A 14 -7.64 0.39 12.35
CA ARG A 14 -8.18 0.27 13.71
C ARG A 14 -7.10 0.62 14.74
N ILE A 15 -6.47 1.78 14.54
CA ILE A 15 -5.37 2.28 15.36
C ILE A 15 -5.80 2.35 16.83
N ARG A 16 -4.86 2.02 17.72
CA ARG A 16 -5.02 1.91 19.17
C ARG A 16 -4.05 2.87 19.88
N PRO A 17 -4.32 3.26 21.14
CA PRO A 17 -3.45 4.19 21.87
C PRO A 17 -2.01 3.68 22.07
N ASP A 18 -1.80 2.37 22.04
CA ASP A 18 -0.49 1.71 22.18
C ASP A 18 0.24 1.51 20.84
N ASP A 19 -0.32 2.01 19.74
CA ASP A 19 0.32 1.87 18.43
C ASP A 19 1.48 2.86 18.22
N ASN A 20 2.57 2.32 17.66
CA ASN A 20 3.64 3.08 17.03
C ASN A 20 3.37 3.11 15.52
N VAL A 21 2.92 4.26 15.02
CA VAL A 21 2.46 4.44 13.64
C VAL A 21 3.56 5.09 12.81
N THR A 22 3.90 4.48 11.66
CA THR A 22 4.79 5.12 10.67
C THR A 22 4.02 5.48 9.41
N ILE A 23 4.09 6.73 9.00
CA ILE A 23 3.43 7.26 7.80
C ILE A 23 4.51 7.59 6.78
N PHE A 24 4.62 6.77 5.74
CA PHE A 24 5.55 6.98 4.63
C PHE A 24 4.91 7.87 3.58
N PHE A 25 5.48 9.04 3.30
CA PHE A 25 4.84 10.05 2.45
C PHE A 25 5.84 10.83 1.59
N TYR A 26 5.32 11.52 0.57
CA TYR A 26 6.05 12.43 -0.31
C TYR A 26 5.48 13.86 -0.20
N PRO A 27 6.20 14.90 -0.70
CA PRO A 27 5.76 16.28 -0.57
C PRO A 27 4.34 16.55 -1.07
N HIS A 28 3.91 15.92 -2.17
CA HIS A 28 2.56 16.10 -2.72
C HIS A 28 1.45 15.43 -1.89
N THR A 29 1.81 14.60 -0.92
CA THR A 29 0.88 13.95 0.01
C THR A 29 0.99 14.48 1.44
N LEU A 30 1.80 15.52 1.70
CA LEU A 30 2.07 16.03 3.04
C LEU A 30 0.78 16.34 3.81
N SER A 31 -0.17 17.06 3.20
CA SER A 31 -1.44 17.40 3.85
C SER A 31 -2.22 16.16 4.31
N LEU A 32 -2.28 15.10 3.50
CA LEU A 32 -2.97 13.86 3.91
C LEU A 32 -2.17 13.11 4.99
N ALA A 33 -0.84 13.17 4.98
CA ALA A 33 -0.02 12.59 6.03
C ALA A 33 -0.22 13.30 7.38
N GLU A 34 -0.34 14.63 7.37
CA GLU A 34 -0.65 15.43 8.56
C GLU A 34 -2.08 15.17 9.08
N ASP A 35 -3.06 15.00 8.18
CA ASP A 35 -4.42 14.61 8.55
C ASP A 35 -4.44 13.21 9.22
N LEU A 36 -3.72 12.24 8.67
CA LEU A 36 -3.59 10.90 9.26
C LEU A 36 -2.92 10.96 10.64
N ALA A 37 -1.83 11.71 10.77
CA ALA A 37 -1.16 11.91 12.05
C ALA A 37 -2.09 12.54 13.08
N THR A 38 -2.85 13.55 12.68
CA THR A 38 -3.86 14.21 13.53
C THR A 38 -4.92 13.23 14.03
N GLU A 39 -5.45 12.37 13.16
CA GLU A 39 -6.41 11.34 13.57
C GLU A 39 -5.79 10.27 14.47
N CYS A 40 -4.52 9.91 14.27
CA CYS A 40 -3.78 9.00 15.17
C CYS A 40 -3.58 9.63 16.56
N PHE A 41 -3.19 10.91 16.63
CA PHE A 41 -3.02 11.63 17.89
C PHE A 41 -4.33 11.76 18.68
N LYS A 42 -5.47 11.91 18.00
CA LYS A 42 -6.80 11.89 18.65
C LYS A 42 -7.10 10.56 19.34
N VAL A 43 -6.49 9.45 18.89
CA VAL A 43 -6.59 8.12 19.52
C VAL A 43 -5.54 7.93 20.63
N GLY A 44 -4.49 8.75 20.65
CA GLY A 44 -3.39 8.66 21.62
C GLY A 44 -2.18 7.85 21.15
N ALA A 45 -2.12 7.49 19.86
CA ALA A 45 -1.00 6.74 19.29
C ALA A 45 0.27 7.60 19.11
N ASP A 46 1.45 6.96 19.11
CA ASP A 46 2.73 7.59 18.76
C ASP A 46 2.94 7.54 17.24
N VAL A 47 3.38 8.64 16.63
CA VAL A 47 3.40 8.78 15.17
C VAL A 47 4.72 9.35 14.67
N LEU A 48 5.32 8.66 13.69
CA LEU A 48 6.43 9.14 12.89
C LEU A 48 6.01 9.43 11.45
N LEU A 49 6.17 10.68 11.01
CA LEU A 49 6.13 11.05 9.61
C LEU A 49 7.47 10.77 8.94
N ASN A 50 7.51 9.82 8.01
CA ASN A 50 8.72 9.42 7.29
C ASN A 50 8.71 9.95 5.85
N LEU A 51 9.43 11.05 5.62
CA LEU A 51 9.45 11.77 4.35
C LEU A 51 10.41 11.13 3.35
N TYR A 52 9.90 10.86 2.14
CA TYR A 52 10.69 10.61 0.95
C TYR A 52 10.50 11.72 -0.07
N THR A 53 11.53 11.98 -0.89
CA THR A 53 11.43 12.91 -2.02
C THR A 53 12.04 12.29 -3.27
N ASP A 54 11.59 12.72 -4.44
CA ASP A 54 12.14 12.28 -5.73
C ASP A 54 13.66 12.54 -5.82
N LYS A 55 14.12 13.67 -5.25
CA LYS A 55 15.55 14.01 -5.16
C LYS A 55 16.30 13.07 -4.24
N TYR A 56 15.75 12.77 -3.06
CA TYR A 56 16.35 11.83 -2.11
C TYR A 56 16.45 10.42 -2.71
N TYR A 57 15.36 9.90 -3.26
CA TYR A 57 15.32 8.60 -3.94
C TYR A 57 16.33 8.53 -5.10
N SER A 58 16.36 9.56 -5.95
CA SER A 58 17.30 9.62 -7.07
C SER A 58 18.75 9.64 -6.59
N ALA A 59 19.06 10.37 -5.52
CA ALA A 59 20.40 10.42 -4.96
C ALA A 59 20.82 9.07 -4.37
N TYR A 60 19.93 8.43 -3.59
CA TYR A 60 20.10 7.11 -3.02
C TYR A 60 20.45 6.06 -4.10
N MET A 61 19.64 5.95 -5.15
CA MET A 61 19.87 4.98 -6.24
C MET A 61 21.09 5.33 -7.10
N LYS A 62 21.39 6.62 -7.28
CA LYS A 62 22.54 7.07 -8.09
C LYS A 62 23.87 6.79 -7.39
N HIS A 63 24.00 7.20 -6.13
CA HIS A 63 25.29 7.29 -5.45
C HIS A 63 25.70 6.02 -4.72
N LEU A 64 24.76 5.20 -4.25
CA LEU A 64 25.12 3.91 -3.67
C LEU A 64 25.55 2.93 -4.76
N SER A 65 26.56 2.11 -4.47
CA SER A 65 26.94 0.99 -5.32
C SER A 65 25.86 -0.09 -5.26
N THR A 66 25.80 -0.96 -6.28
CA THR A 66 24.88 -2.12 -6.28
C THR A 66 25.12 -3.03 -5.08
N GLU A 67 26.37 -3.21 -4.65
CA GLU A 67 26.72 -3.95 -3.43
C GLU A 67 26.13 -3.30 -2.18
N LYS A 68 26.19 -1.96 -2.07
CA LYS A 68 25.60 -1.25 -0.94
C LYS A 68 24.07 -1.27 -0.97
N LEU A 69 23.46 -1.21 -2.15
CA LEU A 69 22.01 -1.36 -2.30
C LEU A 69 21.54 -2.77 -1.94
N ARG A 70 22.40 -3.79 -2.02
CA ARG A 70 22.09 -5.16 -1.57
C ARG A 70 22.18 -5.33 -0.05
N GLN A 71 22.62 -4.31 0.69
CA GLN A 71 22.67 -4.39 2.15
C GLN A 71 21.34 -3.88 2.73
N PRO A 72 20.64 -4.68 3.56
CA PRO A 72 19.38 -4.23 4.18
C PRO A 72 19.55 -2.92 4.93
N SER A 73 18.67 -1.96 4.66
CA SER A 73 18.69 -0.66 5.33
C SER A 73 18.48 -0.80 6.84
N ALA A 74 19.45 -0.34 7.63
CA ALA A 74 19.33 -0.31 9.09
C ALA A 74 18.15 0.56 9.56
N PHE A 75 17.86 1.65 8.85
CA PHE A 75 16.73 2.53 9.17
C PHE A 75 15.39 1.86 8.85
N CYS A 76 15.24 1.23 7.68
CA CYS A 76 14.01 0.52 7.32
C CYS A 76 13.76 -0.67 8.25
N ARG A 77 14.84 -1.39 8.63
CA ARG A 77 14.76 -2.48 9.61
C ARG A 77 14.40 -1.98 11.01
N GLY A 78 14.98 -0.87 11.45
CA GLY A 78 14.64 -0.21 12.70
C GLY A 78 13.15 0.14 12.77
N LEU A 79 12.64 0.80 11.73
CA LEU A 79 11.21 1.10 11.60
C LEU A 79 10.36 -0.18 11.64
N SER A 80 10.72 -1.20 10.86
CA SER A 80 9.99 -2.48 10.83
C SER A 80 9.94 -3.20 12.18
N ASN A 81 10.93 -2.98 13.04
CA ASN A 81 10.97 -3.55 14.39
C ASN A 81 10.08 -2.78 15.39
N ILE A 82 9.88 -1.47 15.20
CA ILE A 82 9.17 -0.63 16.17
C ILE A 82 7.72 -0.36 15.77
N SER A 83 7.43 -0.24 14.47
CA SER A 83 6.08 0.07 13.98
C SER A 83 5.12 -1.07 14.32
N THR A 84 3.91 -0.72 14.74
CA THR A 84 2.78 -1.65 14.96
C THR A 84 1.69 -1.45 13.90
N ALA A 85 1.69 -0.27 13.25
CA ALA A 85 0.90 0.03 12.07
C ALA A 85 1.66 0.94 11.09
N THR A 86 1.39 0.81 9.79
CA THR A 86 2.00 1.66 8.75
C THR A 86 1.01 2.16 7.71
N PHE A 87 1.12 3.43 7.34
CA PHE A 87 0.45 4.01 6.18
C PHE A 87 1.45 4.25 5.06
N TRP A 88 1.15 3.78 3.85
CA TRP A 88 1.96 3.99 2.65
C TRP A 88 1.27 4.97 1.71
N LEU A 89 1.70 6.23 1.78
CA LEU A 89 1.38 7.31 0.85
C LEU A 89 2.51 7.54 -0.16
N GLY A 90 3.45 6.60 -0.25
CA GLY A 90 4.72 6.78 -0.94
C GLY A 90 4.72 6.33 -2.40
N ALA A 91 4.96 7.26 -3.31
CA ALA A 91 5.79 7.03 -4.48
C ALA A 91 6.32 8.34 -5.03
N ALA A 92 7.31 8.23 -5.90
CA ALA A 92 7.82 9.37 -6.66
C ALA A 92 6.68 10.13 -7.35
N TYR A 93 6.74 11.46 -7.25
CA TYR A 93 5.80 12.35 -7.92
C TYR A 93 5.84 12.14 -9.42
N ASP A 94 7.04 12.02 -9.99
CA ASP A 94 7.25 11.63 -11.38
C ASP A 94 7.82 10.20 -11.50
N PRO A 95 7.10 9.23 -12.10
CA PRO A 95 7.60 7.86 -12.25
C PRO A 95 8.80 7.75 -13.20
N VAL A 96 9.18 8.81 -13.93
CA VAL A 96 10.40 8.82 -14.75
C VAL A 96 11.66 8.56 -13.93
N VAL A 97 11.66 8.86 -12.62
CA VAL A 97 12.82 8.56 -11.76
C VAL A 97 13.18 7.07 -11.80
N TYR A 98 12.20 6.17 -11.89
CA TYR A 98 12.43 4.72 -11.92
C TYR A 98 13.10 4.28 -13.22
N ARG A 99 12.78 4.92 -14.36
CA ARG A 99 13.38 4.58 -15.67
C ARG A 99 14.87 4.89 -15.76
N ARG A 100 15.38 5.75 -14.87
CA ARG A 100 16.78 6.17 -14.84
C ARG A 100 17.66 5.27 -13.97
N VAL A 101 17.05 4.33 -13.25
CA VAL A 101 17.75 3.41 -12.37
C VAL A 101 18.16 2.17 -13.17
N PRO A 102 19.45 1.77 -13.17
CA PRO A 102 19.88 0.52 -13.78
C PRO A 102 19.13 -0.69 -13.17
N PRO A 103 18.68 -1.67 -13.97
CA PRO A 103 17.91 -2.81 -13.48
C PRO A 103 18.58 -3.58 -12.34
N GLU A 104 19.90 -3.76 -12.40
CA GLU A 104 20.68 -4.46 -11.38
C GLU A 104 20.69 -3.73 -10.03
N LYS A 105 20.65 -2.39 -10.06
CA LYS A 105 20.52 -1.58 -8.85
C LYS A 105 19.12 -1.65 -8.27
N MET A 106 18.10 -1.67 -9.12
CA MET A 106 16.70 -1.86 -8.68
C MET A 106 16.54 -3.21 -8.00
N ALA A 107 17.00 -4.29 -8.65
CA ALA A 107 16.89 -5.65 -8.11
C ALA A 107 17.63 -5.80 -6.77
N ALA A 108 18.86 -5.26 -6.67
CA ALA A 108 19.62 -5.29 -5.41
C ALA A 108 18.90 -4.54 -4.27
N ASN A 109 18.34 -3.37 -4.58
CA ASN A 109 17.57 -2.60 -3.61
C ASN A 109 16.29 -3.33 -3.17
N ASP A 110 15.54 -3.89 -4.13
CA ASP A 110 14.27 -4.57 -3.84
C ASP A 110 14.50 -5.82 -2.97
N GLU A 111 15.57 -6.57 -3.21
CA GLU A 111 16.01 -7.70 -2.38
C GLU A 111 16.30 -7.24 -0.94
N ALA A 112 17.12 -6.20 -0.78
CA ALA A 112 17.54 -5.70 0.52
C ALA A 112 16.40 -5.04 1.31
N GLU A 113 15.52 -4.27 0.66
CA GLU A 113 14.36 -3.67 1.30
C GLU A 113 13.33 -4.74 1.70
N THR A 114 13.17 -5.79 0.90
CA THR A 114 12.36 -6.95 1.30
C THR A 114 12.90 -7.59 2.57
N GLU A 115 14.22 -7.78 2.67
CA GLU A 115 14.86 -8.31 3.88
C GLU A 115 14.71 -7.36 5.08
N ALA A 116 14.93 -6.05 4.87
CA ALA A 116 14.79 -5.03 5.91
C ALA A 116 13.37 -5.00 6.52
N HIS A 117 12.35 -5.30 5.71
CA HIS A 117 10.95 -5.32 6.11
C HIS A 117 10.43 -6.70 6.57
N LEU A 118 11.26 -7.75 6.61
CA LEU A 118 10.88 -9.06 7.16
C LEU A 118 10.28 -8.99 8.58
N PRO A 119 10.83 -8.20 9.53
CA PRO A 119 10.24 -8.10 10.86
C PRO A 119 8.80 -7.59 10.86
N MET A 120 8.46 -6.70 9.91
CA MET A 120 7.11 -6.17 9.76
C MET A 120 6.13 -7.28 9.39
N ARG A 121 6.55 -8.21 8.52
CA ARG A 121 5.78 -9.38 8.11
C ARG A 121 5.65 -10.40 9.25
N GLU A 122 6.75 -10.73 9.93
CA GLU A 122 6.76 -11.71 11.03
C GLU A 122 5.90 -11.26 12.22
N ARG A 123 5.96 -9.97 12.54
CA ARG A 123 5.16 -9.34 13.61
C ARG A 123 3.73 -9.03 13.20
N LYS A 124 3.35 -9.28 11.93
CA LYS A 124 2.01 -9.01 11.37
C LYS A 124 1.58 -7.56 11.58
N VAL A 125 2.50 -6.63 11.35
CA VAL A 125 2.22 -5.19 11.43
C VAL A 125 1.11 -4.83 10.45
N ARG A 126 0.12 -4.09 10.94
CA ARG A 126 -1.04 -3.69 10.15
C ARG A 126 -0.61 -2.62 9.14
N SER A 127 -0.92 -2.80 7.86
CA SER A 127 -0.43 -1.91 6.81
C SER A 127 -1.54 -1.51 5.85
N LEU A 128 -1.59 -0.22 5.50
CA LEU A 128 -2.53 0.32 4.53
C LEU A 128 -1.81 1.13 3.46
N GLY A 129 -1.96 0.70 2.20
CA GLY A 129 -1.55 1.47 1.04
C GLY A 129 -2.67 2.40 0.57
N LEU A 130 -2.37 3.70 0.49
CA LEU A 130 -3.33 4.71 0.05
C LEU A 130 -2.98 5.15 -1.37
N ALA A 131 -3.63 4.50 -2.35
CA ALA A 131 -3.35 4.67 -3.78
C ALA A 131 -3.54 6.12 -4.28
N ILE A 132 -4.28 6.96 -3.56
CA ILE A 132 -4.41 8.39 -3.86
C ILE A 132 -3.05 9.09 -3.92
N GLY A 133 -2.04 8.61 -3.17
CA GLY A 133 -0.67 9.14 -3.23
C GLY A 133 0.03 8.91 -4.56
N GLN A 134 -0.46 8.00 -5.40
CA GLN A 134 0.08 7.73 -6.74
C GLN A 134 -0.52 8.65 -7.82
N VAL A 135 -1.63 9.32 -7.53
CA VAL A 135 -2.41 10.07 -8.52
C VAL A 135 -1.73 11.41 -8.81
N THR A 136 -0.75 11.38 -9.71
CA THR A 136 0.00 12.56 -10.12
C THR A 136 -0.14 12.83 -11.61
N ARG A 137 -0.02 14.10 -12.01
CA ARG A 137 -0.07 14.49 -13.44
C ARG A 137 1.02 13.81 -14.27
N PRO A 138 2.29 13.74 -13.82
CA PRO A 138 3.32 13.01 -14.57
C PRO A 138 2.98 11.53 -14.73
N ARG A 139 2.44 10.88 -13.70
CA ARG A 139 2.06 9.46 -13.78
C ARG A 139 0.87 9.22 -14.71
N ALA A 140 -0.14 10.09 -14.67
CA ALA A 140 -1.26 10.04 -15.61
C ALA A 140 -0.76 10.12 -17.06
N LYS A 141 0.14 11.06 -17.35
CA LYS A 141 0.77 11.20 -18.67
C LYS A 141 1.56 9.95 -19.06
N ALA A 142 2.36 9.40 -18.15
CA ALA A 142 3.19 8.23 -18.41
C ALA A 142 2.37 6.97 -18.75
N TYR A 143 1.17 6.85 -18.19
CA TYR A 143 0.28 5.69 -18.39
C TYR A 143 -0.85 5.95 -19.40
N GLY A 144 -0.91 7.14 -20.01
CA GLY A 144 -1.95 7.49 -20.98
C GLY A 144 -3.33 7.75 -20.37
N PHE A 145 -3.40 8.07 -19.07
CA PHE A 145 -4.65 8.37 -18.39
C PHE A 145 -5.04 9.84 -18.50
N ASN A 146 -6.35 10.10 -18.64
CA ASN A 146 -6.89 11.43 -18.38
C ASN A 146 -6.80 11.71 -16.87
N PHE A 147 -5.99 12.69 -16.47
CA PHE A 147 -5.71 12.97 -15.06
C PHE A 147 -6.98 13.26 -14.25
N ALA A 148 -7.88 14.12 -14.74
CA ALA A 148 -9.07 14.51 -13.99
C ALA A 148 -10.04 13.34 -13.80
N THR A 149 -10.23 12.51 -14.83
CA THR A 149 -11.04 11.29 -14.72
C THR A 149 -10.42 10.27 -13.77
N TRP A 150 -9.11 10.05 -13.87
CA TRP A 150 -8.40 9.12 -12.99
C TRP A 150 -8.42 9.58 -11.52
N GLU A 151 -8.17 10.86 -11.27
CA GLU A 151 -8.23 11.43 -9.93
C GLU A 151 -9.62 11.28 -9.32
N ARG A 152 -10.67 11.66 -10.06
CA ARG A 152 -12.05 11.50 -9.61
C ARG A 152 -12.35 10.03 -9.28
N MET A 153 -12.01 9.11 -10.18
CA MET A 153 -12.25 7.68 -9.98
C MET A 153 -11.56 7.14 -8.72
N VAL A 154 -10.29 7.50 -8.50
CA VAL A 154 -9.55 7.03 -7.30
C VAL A 154 -10.13 7.63 -6.02
N ARG A 155 -10.55 8.91 -6.05
CA ARG A 155 -11.21 9.55 -4.89
C ARG A 155 -12.54 8.91 -4.56
N GLU A 156 -13.38 8.68 -5.57
CA GLU A 156 -14.69 8.03 -5.40
C GLU A 156 -14.53 6.59 -4.89
N ALA A 157 -13.59 5.82 -5.46
CA ALA A 157 -13.27 4.47 -4.99
C ALA A 157 -12.78 4.45 -3.53
N SER A 158 -11.95 5.42 -3.14
CA SER A 158 -11.44 5.52 -1.76
C SER A 158 -12.50 5.96 -0.75
N ALA A 159 -13.62 6.51 -1.22
CA ALA A 159 -14.74 6.95 -0.39
C ALA A 159 -15.83 5.88 -0.22
N VAL A 160 -15.71 4.73 -0.89
CA VAL A 160 -16.68 3.63 -0.78
C VAL A 160 -16.70 3.11 0.67
N PRO A 161 -17.88 3.02 1.32
CA PRO A 161 -17.96 2.47 2.67
C PRO A 161 -17.48 1.02 2.71
N ALA A 162 -16.57 0.71 3.64
CA ALA A 162 -16.02 -0.64 3.79
C ALA A 162 -17.12 -1.71 3.87
N LYS A 163 -18.20 -1.46 4.64
CA LYS A 163 -19.36 -2.37 4.76
C LYS A 163 -19.94 -2.83 3.42
N THR A 164 -19.97 -1.96 2.42
CA THR A 164 -20.48 -2.28 1.07
C THR A 164 -19.55 -3.27 0.37
N LEU A 165 -18.23 -3.06 0.49
CA LEU A 165 -17.21 -3.95 -0.04
C LEU A 165 -17.20 -5.28 0.71
N THR A 166 -17.27 -5.26 2.04
CA THR A 166 -17.34 -6.44 2.92
C THR A 166 -18.50 -7.36 2.53
N ALA A 167 -19.71 -6.82 2.37
CA ALA A 167 -20.89 -7.61 2.02
C ALA A 167 -20.75 -8.29 0.64
N THR A 168 -20.24 -7.56 -0.36
CA THR A 168 -19.99 -8.11 -1.70
C THR A 168 -18.88 -9.15 -1.66
N GLY A 169 -17.81 -8.87 -0.91
CA GLY A 169 -16.67 -9.75 -0.71
C GLY A 169 -17.06 -11.08 -0.09
N HIS A 170 -17.83 -11.07 1.01
CA HIS A 170 -18.31 -12.30 1.64
C HIS A 170 -19.20 -13.13 0.74
N ARG A 171 -20.07 -12.50 -0.05
CA ARG A 171 -20.90 -13.22 -1.03
C ARG A 171 -20.03 -13.95 -2.06
N LEU A 172 -19.03 -13.27 -2.62
CA LEU A 172 -18.11 -13.88 -3.59
C LEU A 172 -17.23 -14.95 -2.94
N ALA A 173 -16.74 -14.71 -1.72
CA ALA A 173 -15.96 -15.69 -0.97
C ALA A 173 -16.76 -16.97 -0.68
N GLY A 174 -18.06 -16.86 -0.36
CA GLY A 174 -18.92 -18.03 -0.17
C GLY A 174 -19.07 -18.88 -1.43
N ILE A 175 -19.14 -18.24 -2.60
CA ILE A 175 -19.20 -18.92 -3.89
C ILE A 175 -17.84 -19.57 -4.20
N LEU A 176 -16.76 -18.79 -4.14
CA LEU A 176 -15.41 -19.24 -4.50
C LEU A 176 -14.87 -20.30 -3.55
N GLY A 177 -15.20 -20.23 -2.26
CA GLY A 177 -14.72 -21.18 -1.25
C GLY A 177 -15.31 -22.60 -1.39
N THR A 178 -16.33 -22.76 -2.23
CA THR A 178 -16.96 -24.07 -2.52
C THR A 178 -16.81 -24.49 -3.97
N ALA A 179 -16.24 -23.63 -4.83
CA ALA A 179 -16.02 -23.93 -6.22
C ALA A 179 -14.77 -24.80 -6.43
N ASP A 180 -14.82 -25.64 -7.45
CA ASP A 180 -13.65 -26.39 -7.93
C ASP A 180 -12.90 -25.62 -9.01
N ASP A 181 -13.63 -24.98 -9.92
CA ASP A 181 -13.11 -24.30 -11.10
C ASP A 181 -13.75 -22.92 -11.28
N VAL A 182 -12.98 -21.99 -11.85
CA VAL A 182 -13.45 -20.68 -12.31
C VAL A 182 -13.26 -20.62 -13.82
N HIS A 183 -14.31 -20.18 -14.53
CA HIS A 183 -14.29 -19.95 -15.97
C HIS A 183 -14.47 -18.46 -16.26
N VAL A 184 -13.47 -17.85 -16.89
CA VAL A 184 -13.45 -16.43 -17.24
C VAL A 184 -13.55 -16.30 -18.75
N THR A 185 -14.61 -15.61 -19.22
CA THR A 185 -14.82 -15.33 -20.64
C THR A 185 -14.93 -13.84 -20.92
N ALA A 186 -14.45 -13.40 -22.08
CA ALA A 186 -14.64 -12.04 -22.57
C ALA A 186 -14.76 -12.03 -24.11
N PRO A 187 -15.60 -11.17 -24.71
CA PRO A 187 -15.74 -11.06 -26.16
C PRO A 187 -14.43 -10.75 -26.92
N SER A 188 -13.45 -10.18 -26.24
CA SER A 188 -12.11 -9.92 -26.78
C SER A 188 -11.25 -11.19 -26.98
N GLY A 189 -11.80 -12.38 -26.71
CA GLY A 189 -11.14 -13.68 -26.89
C GLY A 189 -10.58 -14.30 -25.62
N THR A 190 -10.89 -13.77 -24.44
CA THR A 190 -10.55 -14.45 -23.18
C THR A 190 -11.48 -15.64 -23.02
N ASP A 191 -10.91 -16.83 -22.87
CA ASP A 191 -11.60 -18.07 -22.51
C ASP A 191 -10.62 -18.90 -21.67
N LEU A 192 -10.73 -18.79 -20.35
CA LEU A 192 -9.78 -19.36 -19.40
C LEU A 192 -10.51 -20.09 -18.27
N THR A 193 -10.22 -21.38 -18.13
CA THR A 193 -10.66 -22.19 -16.99
C THR A 193 -9.47 -22.55 -16.11
N PHE A 194 -9.61 -22.39 -14.81
CA PHE A 194 -8.59 -22.80 -13.84
C PHE A 194 -9.21 -23.29 -12.53
N SER A 195 -8.53 -24.24 -11.89
CA SER A 195 -8.96 -24.81 -10.61
C SER A 195 -8.71 -23.84 -9.46
N VAL A 196 -9.72 -23.67 -8.62
CA VAL A 196 -9.68 -22.98 -7.32
C VAL A 196 -9.93 -23.94 -6.15
N ARG A 197 -10.11 -25.24 -6.42
CA ARG A 197 -10.29 -26.28 -5.39
C ARG A 197 -9.27 -26.14 -4.25
N GLY A 198 -9.77 -26.09 -3.02
CA GLY A 198 -8.95 -26.01 -1.80
C GLY A 198 -8.28 -24.66 -1.55
N ARG A 199 -8.56 -23.63 -2.36
CA ARG A 199 -8.05 -22.27 -2.14
C ARG A 199 -8.97 -21.48 -1.21
N GLN A 200 -8.37 -20.72 -0.31
CA GLN A 200 -9.10 -19.81 0.59
C GLN A 200 -9.29 -18.46 -0.09
N PRO A 201 -10.54 -17.98 -0.29
CA PRO A 201 -10.79 -16.64 -0.81
C PRO A 201 -10.32 -15.58 0.17
N MET A 202 -9.67 -14.53 -0.34
CA MET A 202 -9.26 -13.37 0.46
C MET A 202 -10.17 -12.18 0.14
N ILE A 203 -10.56 -11.43 1.17
CA ILE A 203 -11.37 -10.21 1.02
C ILE A 203 -10.47 -9.00 1.27
N TYR A 204 -10.48 -8.06 0.31
CA TYR A 204 -9.78 -6.79 0.40
C TYR A 204 -10.80 -5.65 0.41
N ASP A 205 -11.45 -5.43 1.55
CA ASP A 205 -12.46 -4.39 1.75
C ASP A 205 -11.91 -3.13 2.44
N GLY A 206 -10.59 -3.08 2.64
CA GLY A 206 -9.88 -2.00 3.29
C GLY A 206 -9.86 -2.10 4.81
N ILE A 207 -10.41 -3.16 5.42
CA ILE A 207 -10.30 -3.42 6.85
C ILE A 207 -9.20 -4.45 7.06
N VAL A 208 -8.28 -4.16 7.98
CA VAL A 208 -7.32 -5.18 8.43
C VAL A 208 -8.01 -6.01 9.51
N ASP A 209 -8.33 -7.26 9.22
CA ASP A 209 -8.94 -8.21 10.17
C ASP A 209 -7.97 -8.59 11.30
N ASP A 210 -8.50 -9.05 12.43
CA ASP A 210 -7.68 -9.63 13.52
C ASP A 210 -7.25 -11.07 13.20
N ALA A 211 -7.78 -11.65 12.13
CA ALA A 211 -7.39 -12.98 11.67
C ALA A 211 -5.98 -12.94 11.07
N PRO A 212 -5.15 -13.98 11.30
CA PRO A 212 -3.83 -14.03 10.69
C PRO A 212 -3.96 -14.01 9.16
N PRO A 213 -3.08 -13.27 8.44
CA PRO A 213 -3.02 -13.39 6.99
C PRO A 213 -2.79 -14.86 6.62
N ALA A 214 -3.50 -15.35 5.61
CA ALA A 214 -3.31 -16.71 5.10
C ALA A 214 -1.83 -16.90 4.73
N ALA A 215 -1.26 -18.03 5.16
CA ALA A 215 0.12 -18.42 4.90
C ALA A 215 0.36 -18.72 3.42
#